data_AF-A0A924YQU3-F1
#
_entry.id   AF-A0A924YQU3-F1
#
_cell.length_a   1.000
_cell.length_b   1.000
_cell.length_c   1.000
_cell.angle_alpha   90.00
_cell.angle_beta   90.00
_cell.angle_gamma   90.00
#
_symmetry.space_group_name_H-M   'P 1'
#
loop_
_entity.id
_entity.type
_entity.pdbx_description
1 polymer ?
#
loop_
_entity_poly.entity_id
_entity_poly.type
_entity_poly.pdbx_seq_one_letter_code
_entity_poly.pdbx_strand_id
1 'polypeptide(L)' 'QALAMAAEHHAPHSIDSNTLWVIGDTPADVRCGRAIGARVIAVATGAYSVDELAKSKPDHLFGDFGNVESVLSLWPAL' A
#
# COMPACT_ATOMS: atom_id res chain seq x y z
N GLN A 1 1.60 -2.71 15.39
CA GLN A 1 3.00 -3.19 15.24
C GLN A 1 3.72 -2.48 14.10
N ALA A 2 3.26 -2.52 12.84
CA ALA A 2 3.94 -1.85 11.71
C ALA A 2 4.11 -0.31 11.84
N LEU A 3 3.04 0.42 12.18
CA LEU A 3 3.12 1.88 12.38
C LEU A 3 4.07 2.28 13.53
N ALA A 4 4.08 1.50 14.62
CA ALA A 4 4.97 1.73 15.74
C ALA A 4 6.45 1.54 15.33
N MET A 5 6.76 0.51 14.54
CA MET A 5 8.10 0.31 13.99
C MET A 5 8.49 1.44 13.02
N ALA A 6 7.57 1.88 12.15
CA ALA A 6 7.84 3.00 11.24
C ALA A 6 8.14 4.30 12.01
N ALA A 7 7.39 4.58 13.08
CA ALA A 7 7.59 5.75 13.94
C ALA A 7 8.86 5.64 14.83
N GLU A 8 9.39 4.44 15.05
CA GLU A 8 10.64 4.23 15.77
C GLU A 8 11.86 4.53 14.88
N HIS A 9 11.77 4.20 13.59
CA HIS A 9 12.82 4.47 12.59
C HIS A 9 12.77 5.88 11.98
N HIS A 10 11.60 6.51 11.95
CA HIS A 10 11.39 7.86 11.44
C HIS A 10 10.72 8.69 12.53
N ALA A 11 11.30 9.84 12.89
CA ALA A 11 10.90 10.66 14.04
C ALA A 11 9.39 10.59 14.37
N PRO A 12 9.01 10.17 15.60
CA PRO A 12 7.66 9.68 15.94
C PRO A 12 6.53 10.71 15.87
N HIS A 13 6.77 11.92 15.35
CA HIS A 13 5.82 13.04 15.32
C HIS A 13 5.58 13.61 13.91
N SER A 14 6.03 12.95 12.83
CA SER A 14 5.92 13.53 11.48
C SER A 14 5.49 12.58 10.36
N ILE A 15 4.95 11.39 10.67
CA ILE A 15 4.38 10.54 9.61
C ILE A 15 2.94 10.99 9.38
N ASP A 16 2.75 11.83 8.37
CA ASP A 16 1.42 12.15 7.87
C ASP A 16 0.82 10.88 7.26
N SER A 17 -0.34 10.45 7.76
CA SER A 17 -1.13 9.36 7.19
C SER A 17 -1.39 9.53 5.69
N ASN A 18 -1.45 10.78 5.21
CA ASN A 18 -1.61 11.09 3.79
C ASN A 18 -0.37 10.76 2.93
N THR A 19 0.79 10.60 3.58
CA THR A 19 2.06 10.20 2.97
C THR A 19 2.44 8.75 3.29
N LEU A 20 1.64 8.04 4.09
CA LEU A 20 1.91 6.66 4.47
C LEU A 20 1.24 5.70 3.47
N TRP A 21 2.05 4.81 2.90
CA TRP A 21 1.61 3.82 1.93
C TRP A 21 1.98 2.41 2.37
N VAL A 22 1.08 1.46 2.09
CA VAL A 22 1.36 0.02 2.14
C VAL A 22 1.25 -0.52 0.72
N ILE A 23 2.24 -1.30 0.30
CA ILE A 23 2.24 -2.00 -0.97
C ILE A 23 2.40 -3.48 -0.67
N GLY A 24 1.49 -4.32 -1.18
CA GLY A 24 1.53 -5.76 -0.93
C GLY A 24 0.63 -6.57 -1.87
N ASP A 25 0.76 -7.89 -1.79
CA ASP A 25 0.14 -8.85 -2.71
C ASP A 25 -0.90 -9.74 -2.02
N THR A 26 -1.25 -9.45 -0.76
CA THR A 26 -2.23 -10.22 0.01
C THR A 26 -3.40 -9.35 0.51
N PRO A 27 -4.58 -9.96 0.77
CA PRO A 27 -5.66 -9.27 1.48
C PRO A 27 -5.27 -8.79 2.89
N ALA A 28 -4.21 -9.35 3.48
CA ALA A 28 -3.73 -8.94 4.80
C ALA A 28 -3.03 -7.58 4.74
N ASP A 29 -2.33 -7.27 3.66
CA ASP A 29 -1.68 -5.97 3.44
C ASP A 29 -2.71 -4.85 3.38
N VAL A 30 -3.83 -5.09 2.70
CA VAL A 30 -4.96 -4.17 2.64
C VAL A 30 -5.59 -3.95 4.01
N ARG A 31 -5.85 -5.02 4.77
CA ARG A 31 -6.35 -4.88 6.15
C ARG A 31 -5.38 -4.13 7.05
N CYS A 32 -4.09 -4.42 6.94
CA CYS A 32 -3.04 -3.79 7.73
C CYS A 32 -2.94 -2.29 7.43
N GLY A 33 -2.86 -1.91 6.15
CA GLY A 33 -2.79 -0.52 5.71
C GLY A 33 -4.02 0.28 6.16
N ARG A 34 -5.22 -0.29 6.03
CA ARG A 34 -6.45 0.34 6.56
C ARG A 34 -6.41 0.54 8.07
N ALA A 35 -5.94 -0.45 8.83
CA ALA A 35 -5.87 -0.37 10.29
C ALA A 35 -4.92 0.74 10.80
N ILE A 36 -3.95 1.17 9.98
CA ILE A 36 -3.00 2.24 10.32
C ILE A 36 -3.26 3.55 9.59
N GLY A 37 -4.37 3.66 8.84
CA GLY A 37 -4.70 4.86 8.07
C GLY A 37 -3.80 5.12 6.86
N ALA A 38 -3.10 4.11 6.35
CA ALA A 38 -2.28 4.21 5.16
C ALA A 38 -3.13 4.07 3.88
N ARG A 39 -2.65 4.67 2.78
CA ARG A 39 -3.10 4.33 1.43
C ARG A 39 -2.53 2.96 1.03
N VAL A 40 -3.31 2.14 0.34
CA VAL A 40 -2.88 0.78 -0.03
C VAL A 40 -2.88 0.57 -1.54
N ILE A 41 -1.75 0.09 -2.05
CA ILE A 41 -1.62 -0.47 -3.39
C ILE A 41 -1.54 -1.98 -3.26
N ALA A 42 -2.50 -2.70 -3.85
CA ALA A 42 -2.43 -4.15 -3.98
C ALA A 42 -1.84 -4.53 -5.36
N VAL A 43 -0.97 -5.52 -5.40
CA VAL A 43 -0.35 -6.00 -6.65
C VAL A 43 -0.46 -7.52 -6.76
N ALA A 44 -1.07 -8.01 -7.84
CA ALA A 44 -1.42 -9.43 -8.01
C ALA A 44 -0.24 -10.29 -8.53
N THR A 45 0.97 -10.06 -8.02
CA THR A 45 2.17 -10.84 -8.35
C THR A 45 2.40 -12.02 -7.41
N GLY A 46 1.53 -12.16 -6.40
CA GLY A 46 1.57 -13.19 -5.37
C GLY A 46 0.64 -14.37 -5.59
N ALA A 47 0.19 -14.95 -4.49
CA ALA A 47 -0.74 -16.09 -4.48
C ALA A 47 -2.20 -15.71 -4.75
N TYR A 48 -2.55 -14.42 -4.70
CA TYR A 48 -3.91 -13.93 -4.88
C TYR A 48 -4.06 -13.24 -6.24
N SER A 49 -5.11 -13.61 -6.96
CA SER A 49 -5.47 -12.98 -8.23
C SER A 49 -5.95 -11.53 -8.04
N VAL A 50 -5.98 -10.77 -9.14
CA VAL A 50 -6.55 -9.41 -9.20
C VAL A 50 -7.96 -9.39 -8.61
N ASP A 51 -8.82 -10.34 -9.00
CA ASP A 51 -10.21 -10.42 -8.54
C ASP A 51 -10.32 -10.74 -7.04
N GLU A 52 -9.42 -11.55 -6.50
CA GLU A 52 -9.37 -11.84 -5.06
C GLU A 52 -8.91 -10.63 -4.25
N LEU A 53 -7.91 -9.90 -4.74
CA LEU A 53 -7.43 -8.67 -4.11
C LEU A 53 -8.46 -7.54 -4.20
N ALA A 54 -9.20 -7.42 -5.30
CA ALA A 54 -10.27 -6.42 -5.45
C ALA A 54 -11.33 -6.50 -4.33
N LYS A 55 -11.65 -7.71 -3.85
CA LYS A 55 -12.62 -7.93 -2.75
C LYS A 55 -12.18 -7.27 -1.44
N SER A 56 -10.87 -7.07 -1.25
CA SER A 56 -10.33 -6.40 -0.07
C SER A 56 -10.38 -4.86 -0.14
N LYS A 57 -10.75 -4.30 -1.29
CA LYS A 57 -10.92 -2.84 -1.54
C LYS A 57 -9.66 -2.00 -1.26
N PRO A 58 -8.52 -2.31 -1.93
CA PRO A 58 -7.35 -1.43 -1.89
C PRO A 58 -7.66 -0.06 -2.52
N ASP A 59 -6.82 0.94 -2.30
CA ASP A 59 -6.96 2.24 -2.95
C ASP A 59 -6.54 2.18 -4.42
N HIS A 60 -5.53 1.36 -4.73
CA HIS A 60 -5.12 1.04 -6.10
C HIS A 60 -4.84 -0.46 -6.24
N LEU A 61 -5.07 -0.99 -7.43
CA LEU A 61 -4.89 -2.41 -7.74
C LEU A 61 -4.19 -2.56 -9.09
N PHE A 62 -3.12 -3.34 -9.09
CA PHE A 62 -2.33 -3.65 -10.29
C PHE A 62 -2.19 -5.15 -10.48
N GLY A 63 -2.10 -5.60 -11.73
CA GLY A 63 -1.70 -6.97 -12.04
C GLY A 63 -0.22 -7.20 -11.74
N ASP A 64 0.61 -6.25 -12.15
CA ASP A 64 2.04 -6.18 -11.93
C ASP A 64 2.52 -4.72 -12.06
N PHE A 65 3.83 -4.49 -11.88
CA PHE A 65 4.47 -3.18 -12.07
C PHE A 65 5.29 -3.09 -13.37
N GLY A 66 4.92 -3.86 -14.40
CA GLY A 66 5.60 -3.84 -15.70
C GLY A 66 5.52 -2.49 -16.42
N ASN A 67 4.45 -1.71 -16.17
CA ASN A 67 4.35 -0.31 -16.58
C ASN A 67 4.61 0.60 -15.36
N VAL A 68 5.88 0.93 -15.16
CA VAL A 68 6.37 1.68 -13.99
C VAL A 68 5.80 3.10 -13.96
N GLU A 69 5.64 3.76 -15.12
CA GLU A 69 5.05 5.10 -15.21
C GLU A 69 3.65 5.16 -14.59
N SER A 70 2.80 4.14 -14.81
CA SER A 70 1.46 4.10 -14.19
C SER A 70 1.53 4.09 -12.67
N VAL A 71 2.53 3.43 -12.08
CA VAL A 71 2.72 3.34 -10.63
C VAL A 71 3.29 4.65 -10.09
N LEU A 72 4.31 5.21 -10.75
CA LEU A 72 4.94 6.47 -10.35
C LEU A 72 3.97 7.65 -10.40
N SER A 73 3.00 7.64 -11.35
CA SER A 73 1.98 8.69 -11.47
C SER A 73 1.10 8.86 -10.22
N LEU A 74 1.09 7.87 -9.31
CA LEU A 74 0.37 7.95 -8.03
C LEU A 74 0.99 8.95 -7.05
N TRP A 75 2.24 9.35 -7.27
CA TRP A 75 2.98 10.36 -6.49
C TRP A 75 3.43 11.50 -7.40
N PRO A 76 2.59 12.53 -7.62
CA PRO A 76 2.87 13.61 -8.57
C PRO A 76 4.07 14.50 -8.22
N ALA A 77 4.66 14.32 -7.03
CA ALA A 77 5.76 15.12 -6.50
C ALA A 77 7.08 14.33 -6.37
N LEU A 78 7.14 13.12 -6.94
CA LEU A 78 8.38 12.35 -7.15
C LEU A 78 8.99 12.71 -8.51
#